data_AF-A0A924UBR9-F1
#
_entry.id   AF-A0A924UBR9-F1
#
_cell.length_a   1.000
_cell.length_b   1.000
_cell.length_c   1.000
_cell.angle_alpha   90.00
_cell.angle_beta   90.00
_cell.angle_gamma   90.00
#
_symmetry.space_group_name_H-M   'P 1'
#
loop_
_entity.id
_entity.type
_entity.pdbx_description
1 polymer ?
#
loop_
_entity_poly.entity_id
_entity_poly.type
_entity_poly.pdbx_seq_one_letter_code
_entity_poly.pdbx_strand_id
1 'polypeptide(L)'
;TDNQFHNTGVPVAKGASEDLGRARGVVQLKADPFNCLGPYSDARPEDCIELQFLAETNPEVVGAFKTPSLRGVAERGPYMQLGQIPTLAEVIDHYAAAPAAAFGHSELRPVDLSSSDRAALIAFLKTLDPEQHRK
;
A
#
# COMPACT_ATOMS: atom_id res chain seq x y z
N THR A 1 -6.62 9.19 2.68
CA THR A 1 -6.29 8.16 1.68
C THR A 1 -7.34 8.25 0.58
N ASP A 2 -6.98 7.96 -0.66
CA ASP A 2 -7.91 7.86 -1.80
C ASP A 2 -8.71 6.55 -1.84
N ASN A 3 -8.49 5.68 -0.84
CA ASN A 3 -9.09 4.36 -0.70
C ASN A 3 -8.72 3.38 -1.83
N GLN A 4 -7.70 3.71 -2.60
CA GLN A 4 -7.19 2.87 -3.67
C GLN A 4 -5.99 2.03 -3.20
N PHE A 5 -5.53 1.18 -4.11
CA PHE A 5 -4.39 0.31 -3.92
C PHE A 5 -3.39 0.68 -5.00
N HIS A 6 -2.12 0.78 -4.62
CA HIS A 6 -1.08 1.25 -5.52
C HIS A 6 0.10 0.30 -5.49
N ASN A 7 0.72 0.16 -6.64
CA ASN A 7 2.01 -0.49 -6.74
C ASN A 7 3.08 0.60 -6.84
N THR A 8 3.91 0.70 -5.80
CA THR A 8 4.99 1.70 -5.73
C THR A 8 6.36 1.10 -6.02
N GLY A 9 6.42 -0.14 -6.51
CA GLY A 9 7.67 -0.82 -6.82
C GLY A 9 8.48 -1.25 -5.60
N VAL A 10 7.82 -1.52 -4.46
CA VAL A 10 8.49 -2.03 -3.26
C VAL A 10 9.20 -3.35 -3.59
N PRO A 11 10.47 -3.53 -3.17
CA PRO A 11 11.20 -4.77 -3.44
C PRO A 11 10.55 -5.98 -2.75
N VAL A 12 10.78 -7.15 -3.34
CA VAL A 12 10.36 -8.43 -2.75
C VAL A 12 11.11 -8.64 -1.43
N ALA A 13 10.37 -8.95 -0.37
CA ALA A 13 10.97 -9.21 0.93
C ALA A 13 11.89 -10.44 0.86
N LYS A 14 13.01 -10.40 1.59
CA LYS A 14 13.99 -11.48 1.59
C LYS A 14 13.34 -12.79 2.05
N GLY A 15 13.35 -13.81 1.19
CA GLY A 15 12.78 -15.13 1.50
C GLY A 15 11.26 -15.23 1.39
N ALA A 16 10.57 -14.17 0.95
CA ALA A 16 9.16 -14.22 0.65
C ALA A 16 8.91 -14.79 -0.76
N SER A 17 7.81 -15.52 -0.92
CA SER A 17 7.24 -15.84 -2.25
C SER A 17 6.69 -14.58 -2.91
N GLU A 18 6.29 -14.68 -4.18
CA GLU A 18 5.60 -13.59 -4.89
C GLU A 18 4.43 -13.02 -4.07
N ASP A 19 4.51 -11.73 -3.74
CA ASP A 19 3.42 -11.01 -3.09
C ASP A 19 2.67 -10.19 -4.13
N LEU A 20 1.60 -10.78 -4.66
CA LEU A 20 0.77 -10.19 -5.71
C LEU A 20 -0.22 -9.15 -5.17
N GLY A 21 -0.25 -8.89 -3.86
CA GLY A 21 -1.08 -7.88 -3.23
C GLY A 21 -2.57 -8.03 -3.56
N ARG A 22 -3.19 -6.94 -4.02
CA ARG A 22 -4.61 -6.88 -4.36
C ARG A 22 -5.06 -7.99 -5.31
N ALA A 23 -4.28 -8.34 -6.32
CA ALA A 23 -4.65 -9.39 -7.28
C ALA A 23 -4.97 -10.72 -6.58
N ARG A 24 -4.15 -11.14 -5.60
CA ARG A 24 -4.43 -12.35 -4.82
C ARG A 24 -5.62 -12.17 -3.89
N GLY A 25 -5.76 -10.98 -3.29
CA GLY A 25 -6.89 -10.65 -2.42
C GLY A 25 -8.25 -10.69 -3.14
N VAL A 26 -8.31 -10.28 -4.41
CA VAL A 26 -9.52 -10.34 -5.23
C VAL A 26 -9.97 -11.79 -5.45
N VAL A 27 -9.04 -12.70 -5.77
CA VAL A 27 -9.33 -14.13 -5.95
C VAL A 27 -9.86 -14.73 -4.64
N GLN A 28 -9.24 -14.40 -3.50
CA GLN A 28 -9.69 -14.87 -2.19
C GLN A 28 -11.08 -14.33 -1.84
N LEU A 29 -11.33 -13.03 -2.02
CA LEU A 29 -12.61 -12.40 -1.75
C LEU A 29 -13.73 -13.05 -2.58
N LYS A 30 -13.51 -13.31 -3.87
CA LYS A 30 -14.52 -13.93 -4.74
C LYS A 30 -14.84 -15.37 -4.37
N ALA A 31 -13.86 -16.11 -3.86
CA ALA A 31 -14.04 -17.48 -3.39
C ALA A 31 -14.64 -17.57 -1.98
N ASP A 32 -14.64 -16.49 -1.21
CA ASP A 32 -15.12 -16.47 0.17
C ASP A 32 -16.66 -16.55 0.25
N PRO A 33 -17.24 -17.57 0.91
CA PRO A 33 -18.69 -17.67 1.05
C PRO A 33 -19.29 -16.58 1.94
N PHE A 34 -18.48 -15.83 2.69
CA PHE A 34 -18.87 -14.68 3.51
C PHE A 34 -18.73 -13.33 2.77
N ASN A 35 -18.48 -13.34 1.46
CA ASN A 35 -18.50 -12.10 0.67
C ASN A 35 -19.95 -11.60 0.42
N CYS A 36 -20.08 -10.40 -0.15
CA CYS A 36 -21.37 -9.72 -0.36
C CYS A 36 -22.37 -10.51 -1.23
N LEU A 37 -21.89 -11.32 -2.17
CA LEU A 37 -22.73 -12.15 -3.05
C LEU A 37 -22.81 -13.61 -2.56
N GLY A 38 -22.27 -13.89 -1.38
CA GLY A 38 -22.19 -15.23 -0.79
C GLY A 38 -23.50 -15.67 -0.15
N PRO A 39 -23.67 -16.98 0.11
CA PRO A 39 -24.90 -17.55 0.69
C PRO A 39 -25.20 -17.06 2.11
N TYR A 40 -24.24 -16.41 2.78
CA TYR A 40 -24.38 -15.87 4.13
C TYR A 40 -24.63 -14.36 4.17
N SER A 41 -24.73 -13.69 3.01
CA SER A 41 -25.04 -12.26 2.95
C SER A 41 -26.55 -12.03 2.87
N ASP A 42 -27.04 -11.01 3.57
CA ASP A 42 -28.39 -10.45 3.47
C ASP A 42 -28.49 -9.32 2.43
N ALA A 43 -27.37 -8.95 1.81
CA ALA A 43 -27.32 -7.94 0.76
C ALA A 43 -28.01 -8.42 -0.51
N ARG A 44 -28.69 -7.51 -1.21
CA ARG A 44 -29.19 -7.80 -2.55
C ARG A 44 -28.07 -7.59 -3.55
N PRO A 45 -28.09 -8.23 -4.73
CA PRO A 45 -27.03 -8.05 -5.73
C PRO A 45 -26.74 -6.57 -6.04
N GLU A 46 -27.77 -5.73 -6.18
CA GLU A 46 -27.64 -4.29 -6.40
C GLU A 46 -26.91 -3.52 -5.28
N ASP A 47 -26.83 -4.08 -4.08
CA ASP A 47 -26.10 -3.50 -2.94
C ASP A 47 -24.61 -3.88 -2.96
N CYS A 48 -24.17 -4.76 -3.89
CA CYS A 48 -22.82 -5.32 -3.97
C CYS A 48 -22.00 -4.80 -5.16
N ILE A 49 -22.19 -3.55 -5.58
CA ILE A 49 -21.58 -2.99 -6.80
C ILE A 49 -20.04 -3.08 -6.79
N GLU A 50 -19.41 -2.94 -5.63
CA GLU A 50 -17.94 -3.00 -5.48
C GLU A 50 -17.39 -4.38 -5.81
N LEU A 51 -18.15 -5.46 -5.50
CA LEU A 51 -17.78 -6.83 -5.83
C LEU A 51 -18.11 -7.17 -7.28
N GLN A 52 -19.23 -6.65 -7.80
CA GLN A 52 -19.65 -6.86 -9.19
C GLN A 52 -18.67 -6.26 -10.19
N PHE A 53 -18.22 -5.03 -9.94
CA PHE A 53 -17.30 -4.30 -10.82
C PHE A 53 -15.83 -4.40 -10.37
N LEU A 54 -15.52 -5.38 -9.53
CA LEU A 54 -14.16 -5.62 -9.07
C LEU A 54 -13.28 -6.10 -10.22
N ALA A 55 -12.30 -5.29 -10.61
CA ALA A 55 -11.31 -5.64 -11.62
C ALA A 55 -10.43 -6.81 -11.15
N GLU A 56 -10.47 -7.94 -11.86
CA GLU A 56 -9.68 -9.14 -11.56
C GLU A 56 -8.36 -9.19 -12.34
N THR A 57 -8.37 -8.75 -13.60
CA THR A 57 -7.30 -9.00 -14.58
C THR A 57 -6.57 -7.74 -15.03
N ASN A 58 -6.83 -6.59 -14.39
CA ASN A 58 -6.13 -5.35 -14.72
C ASN A 58 -4.67 -5.44 -14.23
N PRO A 59 -3.65 -5.17 -15.07
CA PRO A 59 -2.25 -5.10 -14.64
C PRO A 59 -2.02 -4.19 -13.42
N GLU A 60 -2.84 -3.16 -13.23
CA GLU A 60 -2.79 -2.24 -12.09
C GLU A 60 -3.12 -2.90 -10.74
N VAL A 61 -3.77 -4.08 -10.71
CA VAL A 61 -4.03 -4.78 -9.44
C VAL A 61 -2.86 -5.64 -8.97
N VAL A 62 -1.90 -5.93 -9.84
CA VAL A 62 -0.76 -6.81 -9.52
C VAL A 62 0.27 -6.06 -8.71
N GLY A 63 0.60 -6.60 -7.53
CA GLY A 63 1.57 -5.99 -6.61
C GLY A 63 1.06 -4.69 -5.96
N ALA A 64 -0.23 -4.39 -6.07
CA ALA A 64 -0.83 -3.20 -5.51
C ALA A 64 -1.28 -3.41 -4.07
N PHE A 65 -0.95 -2.49 -3.17
CA PHE A 65 -1.30 -2.53 -1.75
C PHE A 65 -2.10 -1.30 -1.35
N LYS A 66 -2.97 -1.46 -0.35
CA LYS A 66 -3.79 -0.36 0.16
C LYS A 66 -2.88 0.73 0.75
N THR A 67 -3.10 1.98 0.37
CA THR A 67 -2.38 3.12 0.94
C THR A 67 -2.62 3.21 2.46
N PRO A 68 -1.57 3.09 3.29
CA PRO A 68 -1.72 3.19 4.74
C PRO A 68 -1.91 4.64 5.20
N SER A 69 -2.40 4.82 6.43
CA SER A 69 -2.37 6.14 7.08
C SER A 69 -0.95 6.52 7.50
N LEU A 70 -0.60 7.79 7.30
CA LEU A 70 0.67 8.36 7.74
C LEU A 70 0.64 8.91 9.19
N ARG A 71 -0.51 8.86 9.89
CA ARG A 71 -0.59 9.28 11.30
C ARG A 71 0.22 8.35 12.20
N GLY A 72 1.25 8.82 12.90
CA GLY A 72 2.13 7.97 13.70
C GLY A 72 3.23 7.28 12.90
N VAL A 73 3.51 7.72 11.67
CA VAL A 73 4.37 6.96 10.75
C VAL A 73 5.83 6.92 11.20
N ALA A 74 6.35 7.95 11.86
CA ALA A 74 7.80 8.02 12.06
C ALA A 74 8.33 7.00 13.09
N GLU A 75 7.45 6.45 13.92
CA GLU A 75 7.76 5.43 14.93
C GLU A 75 7.39 3.99 14.51
N ARG A 76 6.87 3.78 13.29
CA ARG A 76 6.31 2.49 12.83
C ARG A 76 7.21 1.73 11.85
N GLY A 77 8.52 1.88 12.00
CA GLY A 77 9.48 1.06 11.26
C GLY A 77 9.51 -0.41 11.74
N PRO A 78 9.96 -1.37 10.91
CA PRO A 78 10.31 -1.20 9.49
C PRO A 78 9.07 -1.00 8.61
N TYR A 79 9.25 -0.36 7.45
CA TYR A 79 8.20 0.17 6.60
C TYR A 79 7.84 -0.77 5.44
N MET A 80 6.73 -0.46 4.78
CA MET A 80 6.08 -1.25 3.72
C MET A 80 5.39 -2.52 4.26
N GLN A 81 4.69 -3.25 3.38
CA GLN A 81 3.76 -4.33 3.74
C GLN A 81 4.40 -5.51 4.48
N LEU A 82 5.68 -5.80 4.25
CA LEU A 82 6.44 -6.88 4.87
C LEU A 82 7.72 -6.35 5.56
N GLY A 83 7.78 -5.05 5.88
CA GLY A 83 8.93 -4.46 6.56
C GLY A 83 10.20 -4.37 5.70
N GLN A 84 10.08 -4.26 4.39
CA GLN A 84 11.23 -4.32 3.47
C GLN A 84 12.16 -3.11 3.55
N ILE A 85 11.65 -1.96 3.98
CA ILE A 85 12.43 -0.72 4.05
C ILE A 85 12.66 -0.35 5.52
N PRO A 86 13.91 -0.39 6.02
CA PRO A 86 14.20 -0.16 7.44
C PRO A 86 13.83 1.21 7.99
N THR A 87 14.11 2.29 7.24
CA THR A 87 14.02 3.66 7.77
C THR A 87 13.10 4.57 6.95
N LEU A 88 12.57 5.61 7.59
CA LEU A 88 11.70 6.59 6.91
C LEU A 88 12.46 7.37 5.83
N ALA A 89 13.76 7.60 6.04
CA ALA A 89 14.62 8.23 5.05
C ALA A 89 14.71 7.37 3.77
N GLU A 90 14.94 6.06 3.93
CA GLU A 90 14.98 5.12 2.81
C GLU A 90 13.63 4.98 2.10
N VAL A 91 12.51 5.15 2.82
CA VAL A 91 11.18 5.23 2.19
C VAL A 91 11.10 6.44 1.26
N ILE A 92 11.56 7.61 1.70
CA ILE A 92 11.59 8.81 0.86
C ILE A 92 12.51 8.62 -0.34
N ASP A 93 13.68 7.99 -0.14
CA ASP A 93 14.59 7.62 -1.23
C ASP A 93 13.92 6.71 -2.25
N HIS A 94 13.16 5.71 -1.79
CA HIS A 94 12.41 4.80 -2.65
C HIS A 94 11.39 5.53 -3.51
N TYR A 95 10.59 6.44 -2.93
CA TYR A 95 9.63 7.23 -3.68
C TYR A 95 10.30 8.18 -4.68
N ALA A 96 11.42 8.80 -4.31
CA ALA A 96 12.18 9.70 -5.17
C ALA A 96 12.82 8.97 -6.36
N ALA A 97 13.36 7.77 -6.12
CA ALA A 97 13.98 6.95 -7.16
C ALA A 97 12.96 6.31 -8.10
N ALA A 98 11.73 6.07 -7.64
CA ALA A 98 10.64 5.47 -8.40
C ALA A 98 11.05 4.19 -9.15
N PRO A 99 11.55 3.15 -8.45
CA PRO A 99 12.00 1.93 -9.11
C PRO A 99 10.84 1.22 -9.82
N ALA A 100 11.19 0.46 -10.86
CA ALA A 100 10.25 -0.44 -11.50
C ALA A 100 9.76 -1.50 -10.50
N ALA A 101 8.51 -1.92 -10.64
CA ALA A 101 7.94 -2.95 -9.80
C ALA A 101 8.50 -4.34 -10.15
N ALA A 102 8.72 -5.17 -9.12
CA ALA A 102 9.10 -6.57 -9.31
C ALA A 102 8.00 -7.37 -10.03
N PHE A 103 6.74 -7.02 -9.79
CA PHE A 103 5.56 -7.58 -10.42
C PHE A 103 4.60 -6.45 -10.81
N GLY A 104 3.95 -6.55 -11.97
CA GLY A 104 3.01 -5.53 -12.43
C GLY A 104 3.70 -4.25 -12.91
N HIS A 105 3.09 -3.10 -12.60
CA HIS A 105 3.57 -1.78 -13.02
C HIS A 105 3.65 -0.85 -11.81
N SER A 106 4.78 -0.18 -11.63
CA SER A 106 4.92 0.86 -10.60
C SER A 106 4.33 2.17 -11.12
N GLU A 107 3.48 2.81 -10.30
CA GLU A 107 2.85 4.09 -10.62
C GLU A 107 3.76 5.29 -10.34
N LEU A 108 4.91 5.05 -9.72
CA LEU A 108 5.82 6.12 -9.33
C LEU A 108 6.52 6.73 -10.54
N ARG A 109 6.78 8.03 -10.41
CA ARG A 109 7.65 8.79 -11.31
C ARG A 109 8.77 9.41 -10.51
N PRO A 110 10.01 9.41 -11.03
CA PRO A 110 11.15 9.90 -10.28
C PRO A 110 11.00 11.40 -10.00
N VAL A 111 11.48 11.82 -8.85
CA VAL A 111 11.49 13.23 -8.41
C VAL A 111 12.85 13.54 -7.80
N ASP A 112 13.44 14.64 -8.23
CA ASP A 112 14.66 15.17 -7.63
C ASP A 112 14.31 15.88 -6.32
N LEU A 113 14.78 15.32 -5.21
CA LEU A 113 14.66 15.91 -3.88
C LEU A 113 16.03 16.33 -3.37
N SER A 114 16.18 17.62 -3.05
CA SER A 114 17.37 18.13 -2.36
C SER A 114 17.48 17.55 -0.94
N SER A 115 18.65 17.70 -0.33
CA SER A 115 18.84 17.31 1.08
C SER A 115 17.90 18.08 2.02
N SER A 116 17.64 19.36 1.71
CA SER A 116 16.67 20.18 2.45
C SER A 116 15.24 19.68 2.29
N ASP A 117 14.81 19.26 1.08
CA ASP A 117 13.46 18.74 0.85
C ASP A 117 13.22 17.45 1.62
N ARG A 118 14.21 16.55 1.61
CA ARG A 118 14.18 15.29 2.35
C ARG A 118 14.08 15.54 3.85
N ALA A 119 14.89 16.46 4.39
CA ALA A 119 14.85 16.82 5.80
C ALA A 119 13.50 17.43 6.20
N ALA A 120 12.95 18.30 5.35
CA ALA A 120 11.64 18.92 5.57
C ALA A 120 10.51 17.88 5.56
N LEU A 121 10.52 16.94 4.61
CA LEU A 121 9.55 15.83 4.56
C LEU A 121 9.61 14.97 5.82
N ILE A 122 10.81 14.58 6.27
CA ILE A 122 10.97 13.80 7.51
C ILE A 122 10.44 14.59 8.71
N ALA A 123 10.78 15.88 8.81
CA ALA A 123 10.31 16.74 9.90
C ALA A 123 8.78 16.85 9.89
N PHE A 124 8.17 17.04 8.72
CA PHE A 124 6.72 17.06 8.56
C PHE A 124 6.08 15.73 8.97
N LEU A 125 6.59 14.59 8.51
CA LEU A 125 6.02 13.28 8.85
C LEU A 125 6.08 12.99 10.35
N LYS A 126 7.12 13.47 11.06
CA LYS A 126 7.20 13.39 12.52
C LYS A 126 6.13 14.21 13.25
N THR A 127 5.56 15.24 12.64
CA THR A 127 4.47 16.01 13.26
C THR A 127 3.13 15.26 13.22
N LEU A 128 3.05 14.18 12.43
CA LEU A 128 1.86 13.33 12.34
C LEU A 128 1.81 12.29 13.46
N ASP A 129 2.86 12.19 14.28
CA ASP A 129 2.91 11.31 15.42
C ASP A 129 2.10 11.90 16.58
N PRO A 130 1.42 11.05 17.38
CA PRO A 130 0.69 11.53 18.54
C PRO A 130 1.65 12.25 19.51
N GLU A 131 1.15 13.28 20.20
CA GLU A 131 1.95 13.90 21.26
C GLU A 131 2.35 12.83 22.27
N GLN A 132 3.65 12.62 22.43
CA GLN A 132 4.17 11.86 23.55
C GLN A 132 3.77 12.66 24.80
N HIS A 133 2.76 12.21 25.53
CA HIS A 133 2.44 12.75 26.83
C HIS A 133 3.72 12.67 27.68
N ARG A 134 4.40 13.81 27.84
CA ARG A 134 5.48 13.96 28.82
C ARG A 134 4.86 13.66 30.17
N LYS A 135 5.22 12.51 30.74
CA LYS A 135 5.08 12.26 32.17
C LYS A 135 6.12 13.08 32.93
#